data_AF-A0A534J650-F1
#
_entry.id   AF-A0A534J650-F1
#
_cell.length_a   1.000
_cell.length_b   1.000
_cell.length_c   1.000
_cell.angle_alpha   90.00
_cell.angle_beta   90.00
_cell.angle_gamma   90.00
#
_symmetry.space_group_name_H-M   'P 1'
#
loop_
_entity.id
_entity.type
_entity.pdbx_description
1 polymer ?
#
loop_
_entity_poly.entity_id
_entity_poly.type
_entity_poly.pdbx_seq_one_letter_code
_entity_poly.pdbx_strand_id
1 'polypeptide(L)'
;MAAAKRVVQTDVDPALYEFVVKTAKSKGLTLKEATREALRSWAAQEGNLSWDPLFDPSWGFPGPVKKDASKVNEVIYRRRKR
;
A
#
# COMPACT_ATOMS: atom_id res chain seq x y z
N MET A 1 -22.32 6.53 -0.15
CA MET A 1 -21.87 7.89 0.24
C MET A 1 -20.65 8.24 -0.60
N ALA A 2 -20.65 9.35 -1.35
CA ALA A 2 -19.46 9.79 -2.07
C ALA A 2 -18.38 10.17 -1.05
N ALA A 3 -17.19 9.57 -1.15
CA ALA A 3 -16.08 9.87 -0.24
C ALA A 3 -15.73 11.36 -0.33
N ALA A 4 -15.62 12.03 0.83
CA ALA A 4 -15.22 13.43 0.89
C ALA A 4 -13.85 13.62 0.22
N LYS A 5 -13.75 14.60 -0.68
CA LYS A 5 -12.53 14.90 -1.44
C LYS A 5 -11.43 15.35 -0.45
N ARG A 6 -10.47 14.47 -0.18
CA ARG A 6 -9.29 14.80 0.63
C ARG A 6 -8.31 15.63 -0.19
N VAL A 7 -7.90 16.78 0.34
CA VAL A 7 -6.85 17.63 -0.22
C VAL A 7 -5.62 17.46 0.66
N VAL A 8 -4.48 17.16 0.04
CA VAL A 8 -3.20 17.05 0.72
C VAL A 8 -2.34 18.19 0.21
N GLN A 9 -1.77 18.95 1.13
CA GLN A 9 -0.73 19.93 0.86
C GLN A 9 0.62 19.30 1.17
N THR A 10 1.59 19.49 0.29
CA THR A 10 2.92 18.92 0.42
C THR A 10 3.93 19.98 0.05
N ASP A 11 4.90 20.20 0.93
CA ASP A 11 6.03 21.06 0.64
C ASP A 11 7.00 20.30 -0.27
N VAL A 12 7.40 20.98 -1.35
CA VAL A 12 8.30 20.42 -2.36
C VAL A 12 9.35 21.47 -2.66
N ASP A 13 10.59 21.01 -2.83
CA ASP A 13 11.68 21.88 -3.28
C ASP A 13 11.29 22.62 -4.58
N PRO A 14 11.58 23.94 -4.71
CA PRO A 14 11.20 24.72 -5.87
C PRO A 14 11.74 24.17 -7.19
N ALA A 15 12.98 23.66 -7.23
CA ALA A 15 13.58 23.13 -8.45
C ALA A 15 12.88 21.81 -8.86
N LEU A 16 12.54 20.97 -7.88
CA LEU A 16 11.77 19.76 -8.11
C LEU A 16 10.35 20.08 -8.60
N TYR A 17 9.70 21.09 -8.02
CA TYR A 17 8.39 21.55 -8.46
C TYR A 17 8.41 22.00 -9.93
N GLU A 18 9.38 22.83 -10.32
CA GLU A 18 9.51 23.29 -11.70
C GLU A 18 9.74 22.15 -12.68
N PHE A 19 10.56 21.17 -12.30
CA PHE A 19 10.81 19.99 -13.11
C PHE A 19 9.50 19.23 -13.37
N VAL A 20 8.73 18.94 -12.30
CA VAL A 20 7.45 18.21 -12.43
C VAL A 20 6.45 19.01 -13.28
N VAL A 21 6.39 20.33 -13.13
CA VAL A 21 5.53 21.19 -13.97
C VAL A 21 5.94 21.13 -15.44
N LYS A 22 7.24 21.17 -15.76
CA LYS A 22 7.74 21.03 -17.13
C LYS A 22 7.36 19.67 -17.72
N THR A 23 7.53 18.60 -16.96
CA THR A 23 7.15 17.24 -17.39
C THR A 23 5.65 17.06 -17.58
N ALA A 24 4.82 17.66 -16.72
CA ALA A 24 3.37 17.62 -16.88
C ALA A 24 2.95 18.34 -18.17
N LYS A 25 3.51 19.55 -18.41
CA LYS A 25 3.26 20.32 -19.62
C LYS A 25 3.70 19.60 -20.89
N SER A 26 4.87 18.95 -20.89
CA SER A 26 5.35 18.19 -22.06
C SER A 26 4.44 17.01 -22.40
N LYS A 27 3.69 16.49 -21.43
CA LYS A 27 2.69 15.43 -21.61
C LYS A 27 1.29 15.96 -21.92
N GLY A 28 1.10 17.29 -21.99
CA GLY A 28 -0.22 17.91 -22.19
C GLY A 28 -1.17 17.74 -21.00
N LEU A 29 -0.64 17.41 -19.81
CA LEU A 29 -1.43 17.16 -18.61
C LEU A 29 -1.36 18.34 -17.64
N THR A 30 -2.41 18.51 -16.84
CA THR A 30 -2.31 19.38 -15.66
C THR A 30 -1.40 18.74 -14.61
N LEU A 31 -0.81 19.57 -13.75
CA LEU A 31 0.02 19.08 -12.63
C LEU A 31 -0.75 18.05 -11.78
N LYS A 32 -2.03 18.30 -11.50
CA LYS A 32 -2.86 17.40 -10.68
C LYS A 32 -3.11 16.05 -11.34
N GLU A 33 -3.28 16.00 -12.65
CA GLU A 33 -3.48 14.76 -13.41
C GLU A 33 -2.17 13.97 -13.46
N ALA A 34 -1.08 14.62 -13.82
CA ALA A 34 0.25 14.00 -13.87
C ALA A 34 0.65 13.43 -12.50
N THR A 35 0.44 14.17 -11.41
CA THR A 35 0.72 13.69 -10.05
C THR A 35 -0.18 12.51 -9.69
N ARG A 36 -1.47 12.54 -10.06
CA ARG A 36 -2.39 11.43 -9.77
C ARG A 36 -2.00 10.16 -10.51
N GLU A 37 -1.61 10.28 -11.76
CA GLU A 37 -1.14 9.17 -12.59
C GLU A 37 0.16 8.58 -12.02
N ALA A 38 1.13 9.43 -11.67
CA ALA A 38 2.39 9.01 -11.05
C ALA A 38 2.15 8.26 -9.74
N LEU A 39 1.30 8.79 -8.85
CA LEU A 39 0.99 8.14 -7.58
C LEU A 39 0.27 6.80 -7.75
N ARG A 40 -0.64 6.68 -8.73
CA ARG A 40 -1.30 5.41 -9.04
C ARG A 40 -0.31 4.38 -9.57
N SER A 41 0.58 4.79 -10.48
CA SER A 41 1.61 3.91 -11.01
C SER A 41 2.57 3.44 -9.92
N TRP A 42 3.02 4.37 -9.06
CA TRP A 42 3.88 4.04 -7.93
C TRP A 42 3.18 3.09 -6.95
N ALA A 43 1.93 3.37 -6.57
CA ALA A 43 1.18 2.50 -5.67
C ALA A 43 0.96 1.09 -6.24
N ALA A 44 0.76 0.96 -7.56
CA ALA A 44 0.64 -0.33 -8.22
C ALA A 44 1.97 -1.11 -8.26
N GLN A 45 3.10 -0.39 -8.37
CA GLN A 45 4.43 -0.99 -8.34
C GLN A 45 4.81 -1.43 -6.91
N GLU A 46 4.64 -0.54 -5.93
CA GLU A 46 5.04 -0.79 -4.54
C GLU A 46 4.07 -1.76 -3.82
N GLY A 47 2.78 -1.69 -4.15
CA GLY A 47 1.76 -2.56 -3.56
C GLY A 47 1.78 -4.00 -4.07
N ASN A 48 2.54 -4.29 -5.13
CA ASN A 48 2.71 -5.65 -5.61
C ASN A 48 3.74 -6.38 -4.75
N LEU A 49 3.27 -7.06 -3.70
CA LEU A 49 4.10 -7.86 -2.79
C LEU A 49 4.30 -9.31 -3.28
N SER A 50 3.94 -9.62 -4.52
CA SER A 50 4.06 -11.00 -5.06
C SER A 50 5.51 -11.50 -5.13
N TRP A 51 6.49 -10.59 -5.06
CA TRP A 51 7.92 -10.93 -5.03
C TRP A 51 8.39 -11.34 -3.63
N ASP A 52 7.66 -10.99 -2.57
CA ASP A 52 8.04 -11.29 -1.20
C ASP A 52 7.51 -12.67 -0.79
N PRO A 53 8.38 -13.64 -0.46
CA PRO A 53 7.97 -14.97 -0.01
C PRO A 53 7.04 -14.96 1.21
N LEU A 54 7.04 -13.91 2.03
CA LEU A 54 6.13 -13.76 3.16
C LEU A 54 4.66 -13.69 2.74
N PHE A 55 4.39 -13.21 1.52
CA PHE A 55 3.05 -13.01 0.97
C PHE A 55 2.67 -14.05 -0.09
N ASP A 56 3.48 -15.09 -0.28
CA ASP A 56 3.18 -16.18 -1.21
C ASP A 56 2.02 -17.03 -0.67
N PRO A 57 0.82 -17.07 -1.30
CA PRO A 57 -0.32 -17.87 -0.85
C PRO A 57 -0.05 -19.38 -0.83
N SER A 58 1.00 -19.83 -1.55
CA SER A 58 1.41 -21.23 -1.62
C SER A 58 2.09 -21.72 -0.33
N TRP A 59 2.43 -20.82 0.60
CA TRP A 59 2.97 -21.16 1.94
C TRP A 59 1.99 -21.94 2.85
N GLY A 60 0.88 -22.42 2.27
CA GLY A 60 -0.16 -23.20 2.92
C GLY A 60 0.42 -24.34 3.76
N PHE A 61 0.16 -24.25 5.05
CA PHE A 61 0.44 -25.32 6.00
C PHE A 61 -0.28 -26.60 5.59
N PRO A 62 0.37 -27.77 5.66
CA PRO A 62 -0.23 -29.01 5.22
C PRO A 62 -1.45 -29.35 6.10
N GLY A 63 -2.63 -29.40 5.47
CA GLY A 63 -3.78 -30.16 5.97
C GLY A 63 -5.01 -29.36 6.43
N PRO A 64 -6.17 -30.03 6.52
CA PRO A 64 -7.47 -29.45 6.87
C PRO A 64 -7.60 -29.26 8.39
N VAL A 65 -6.61 -28.65 9.04
CA VAL A 65 -6.67 -28.36 10.47
C VAL A 65 -7.33 -27.00 10.61
N LYS A 66 -8.53 -26.94 11.23
CA LYS A 66 -9.17 -25.68 11.61
C LYS A 66 -8.25 -24.93 12.58
N LYS A 67 -7.56 -23.91 12.07
CA LYS A 67 -6.67 -23.07 12.88
C LYS A 67 -7.51 -22.02 13.60
N ASP A 68 -7.74 -22.23 14.89
CA ASP A 68 -8.36 -21.25 15.77
C ASP A 68 -7.28 -20.36 16.38
N ALA A 69 -7.10 -19.17 15.82
CA ALA A 69 -6.13 -18.18 16.31
C ALA A 69 -6.46 -17.67 17.72
N SER A 70 -7.69 -17.88 18.20
CA SER A 70 -8.15 -17.40 19.52
C SER A 70 -7.41 -18.06 20.69
N LYS A 71 -6.81 -19.24 20.47
CA LYS A 71 -6.09 -20.01 21.50
C LYS A 71 -4.57 -19.85 21.46
N VAL A 72 -4.04 -19.02 20.57
CA VAL A 72 -2.58 -18.85 20.38
C VAL A 72 -1.90 -18.45 21.69
N ASN A 73 -2.49 -17.52 22.44
CA ASN A 73 -1.93 -17.08 23.72
C ASN A 73 -1.95 -18.19 24.79
N GLU A 74 -2.97 -19.05 24.80
CA GLU A 74 -3.06 -20.17 25.75
C GLU A 74 -1.98 -21.21 25.47
N VAL A 75 -1.67 -21.46 24.19
CA VAL A 75 -0.64 -22.41 23.76
C VAL A 75 0.77 -21.86 24.00
N ILE A 76 1.04 -20.61 23.59
CA ILE A 76 2.38 -19.99 23.71
C ILE A 76 2.73 -19.71 25.17
N TYR A 77 1.80 -19.10 25.91
CA TYR A 77 2.09 -18.63 27.27
C TYR A 77 1.63 -19.61 28.36
N ARG A 78 1.10 -20.79 27.98
CA ARG A 78 0.51 -21.79 28.90
C ARG A 78 -0.46 -21.18 29.92
N ARG A 79 -1.08 -20.05 29.59
CA ARG A 79 -2.03 -19.36 30.47
C ARG A 79 -3.40 -20.00 30.29
N ARG A 80 -3.87 -20.71 31.31
CA ARG A 80 -5.30 -21.07 31.41
C ARG A 80 -6.11 -19.78 31.53
N LYS A 81 -7.14 -19.64 30.71
CA LYS A 81 -8.21 -18.65 30.90
C LYS A 81 -8.72 -18.79 32.34
N ARG A 82 -8.59 -17.73 33.14
CA ARG A 82 -9.29 -17.57 34.41
C ARG A 82 -10.72 -17.12 34.14
#